data_AF-A0AAE7YST1-F1
#
_entry.id   AF-A0AAE7YST1-F1
#
_cell.length_a   1.000
_cell.length_b   1.000
_cell.length_c   1.000
_cell.angle_alpha   90.00
_cell.angle_beta   90.00
_cell.angle_gamma   90.00
#
_symmetry.space_group_name_H-M   'P 1'
#
loop_
_entity.id
_entity.type
_entity.pdbx_description
1 polymer ?
#
loop_
_entity_poly.entity_id
_entity_poly.type
_entity_poly.pdbx_seq_one_letter_code
_entity_poly.pdbx_strand_id
1 'polypeptide(L)'
;MKSHPNKHIQEAIEYALSKGWVWVPAGKSAHCFCKLRCGDKSGEHTSHHRSVWSTPDVPEHHATQIRQAVDQCGRIKSQMSKK
;
A
#
# COMPACT_ATOMS: atom_id res chain seq x y z
N MET A 1 -2.93 -15.90 2.42
CA MET A 1 -2.14 -14.66 2.45
C MET A 1 -1.35 -14.63 3.75
N LYS A 2 -0.07 -14.21 3.75
CA LYS A 2 0.64 -14.03 5.03
C LYS A 2 0.00 -12.86 5.76
N SER A 3 -0.55 -13.12 6.95
CA SER A 3 -1.12 -12.07 7.79
C SER A 3 0.00 -11.36 8.53
N HIS A 4 -0.03 -10.03 8.54
CA HIS A 4 0.91 -9.26 9.35
C HIS A 4 0.60 -9.53 10.84
N PRO A 5 1.60 -9.69 11.72
CA PRO A 5 1.37 -9.86 13.16
C PRO A 5 0.65 -8.67 13.82
N ASN A 6 0.50 -7.56 13.10
CA ASN A 6 -0.08 -6.32 13.60
C ASN A 6 -1.39 -6.04 12.86
N LYS A 7 -2.51 -6.02 13.59
CA LYS A 7 -3.86 -5.85 13.04
C LYS A 7 -4.03 -4.58 12.21
N HIS A 8 -3.43 -3.47 12.65
CA HIS A 8 -3.55 -2.18 11.97
C HIS A 8 -2.92 -2.21 10.57
N ILE A 9 -1.76 -2.87 10.44
CA ILE A 9 -1.05 -3.01 9.16
C ILE A 9 -1.83 -3.95 8.24
N GLN A 10 -2.37 -5.04 8.79
CA GLN A 10 -3.20 -5.98 8.06
C GLN A 10 -4.45 -5.29 7.48
N GLU A 11 -5.18 -4.53 8.29
CA GLU A 11 -6.32 -3.72 7.82
C GLU A 11 -5.93 -2.69 6.75
N ALA A 12 -4.75 -2.07 6.87
CA ALA A 12 -4.28 -1.12 5.88
C ALA A 12 -3.95 -1.79 4.53
N ILE A 13 -3.42 -3.01 4.55
CA ILE A 13 -3.19 -3.82 3.36
C ILE A 13 -4.53 -4.21 2.70
N GLU A 14 -5.51 -4.66 3.48
CA GLU A 14 -6.85 -5.00 2.98
C GLU A 14 -7.54 -3.79 2.35
N TYR A 15 -7.42 -2.62 3.00
CA TYR A 15 -7.90 -1.36 2.42
C TYR A 15 -7.23 -1.04 1.08
N ALA A 16 -5.90 -1.22 0.98
CA ALA A 16 -5.17 -1.03 -0.28
C ALA A 16 -5.68 -1.96 -1.38
N LEU A 17 -5.82 -3.26 -1.08
CA LEU A 17 -6.35 -4.27 -1.99
C LEU A 17 -7.75 -3.91 -2.49
N SER A 18 -8.65 -3.48 -1.59
CA SER A 18 -9.99 -3.01 -1.93
C SER A 18 -9.99 -1.82 -2.90
N LYS A 19 -8.97 -0.95 -2.82
CA LYS A 19 -8.79 0.20 -3.71
C LYS A 19 -8.10 -0.13 -5.04
N GLY A 20 -7.82 -1.42 -5.31
CA GLY A 20 -7.17 -1.88 -6.52
C GLY A 20 -5.64 -1.75 -6.50
N TRP A 21 -5.03 -1.69 -5.32
CA TRP A 21 -3.59 -1.86 -5.19
C TRP A 21 -3.22 -3.35 -5.27
N VAL A 22 -2.03 -3.61 -5.77
CA VAL A 22 -1.45 -4.94 -5.92
C VAL A 22 -0.50 -5.22 -4.78
N TRP A 23 -0.75 -6.32 -4.07
CA TRP A 23 0.17 -6.83 -3.06
C TRP A 23 1.29 -7.64 -3.72
N VAL A 24 2.53 -7.27 -3.41
CA VAL A 24 3.74 -7.91 -3.92
C VAL A 24 4.53 -8.45 -2.74
N PRO A 25 4.87 -9.75 -2.70
CA PRO A 25 5.68 -10.31 -1.63
C PRO A 25 7.09 -9.70 -1.63
N ALA A 26 7.64 -9.44 -0.46
CA ALA A 26 9.05 -9.07 -0.34
C ALA A 26 9.95 -10.30 -0.51
N GLY A 27 11.15 -10.09 -1.07
CA GLY A 27 12.14 -11.16 -1.27
C GLY A 27 12.76 -11.67 0.03
N LYS A 28 13.48 -12.80 -0.04
CA LYS A 28 14.02 -13.55 1.11
C LYS A 28 15.00 -12.77 2.02
N SER A 29 15.57 -11.66 1.54
CA SER A 29 16.57 -10.86 2.28
C SER A 29 16.12 -9.42 2.53
N ALA A 30 14.83 -9.12 2.38
CA ALA A 30 14.30 -7.78 2.63
C ALA A 30 13.69 -7.69 4.03
N HIS A 31 14.03 -6.64 4.78
CA HIS A 31 13.36 -6.28 6.04
C HIS A 31 11.90 -5.81 5.84
N CYS A 32 11.43 -5.78 4.59
CA CYS A 32 10.04 -5.48 4.26
C CYS A 32 9.20 -6.75 4.34
N PHE A 33 7.97 -6.63 4.84
CA PHE A 33 6.99 -7.70 4.83
C PHE A 33 6.43 -7.91 3.42
N CYS A 34 6.02 -6.81 2.79
CA CYS A 34 5.51 -6.79 1.43
C CYS A 34 5.69 -5.39 0.81
N LYS A 35 5.41 -5.30 -0.49
CA LYS A 35 5.34 -4.06 -1.23
C LYS A 35 3.94 -3.93 -1.81
N LEU A 36 3.32 -2.79 -1.61
CA LEU A 36 2.07 -2.44 -2.25
C LEU A 36 2.40 -1.59 -3.47
N ARG A 37 1.86 -1.94 -4.64
CA ARG A 37 1.97 -1.13 -5.86
C ARG A 37 0.60 -0.71 -6.34
N CYS A 38 0.47 0.50 -6.84
CA CYS A 38 -0.75 0.91 -7.50
C CYS A 38 -0.98 0.06 -8.76
N GLY A 39 -2.20 -0.45 -8.94
CA GLY A 39 -2.60 -1.23 -10.11
C GLY A 39 -3.08 -0.40 -11.30
N ASP A 40 -2.81 0.91 -11.33
CA ASP A 40 -3.30 1.80 -12.39
C ASP A 40 -2.56 1.54 -13.72
N LYS A 41 -3.34 1.31 -14.78
CA LYS A 41 -2.82 1.00 -16.12
C LYS A 41 -2.31 2.23 -16.87
N SER A 42 -2.65 3.43 -16.41
CA SER A 42 -2.31 4.68 -17.09
C SER A 42 -0.82 5.04 -17.02
N GLY A 43 0.01 4.31 -16.27
CA GLY A 43 1.47 4.52 -16.24
C GLY A 43 1.93 5.83 -15.57
N GLU A 44 1.03 6.78 -15.33
CA GLU A 44 1.29 8.07 -14.66
C GLU A 44 1.63 7.93 -13.16
N HIS A 45 1.46 6.74 -12.60
CA HIS A 45 1.62 6.43 -11.17
C HIS A 45 2.78 5.46 -10.87
N THR A 46 3.85 5.45 -11.66
CA THR A 46 5.02 4.57 -11.42
C THR A 46 5.72 4.81 -10.07
N SER A 47 5.53 5.97 -9.46
CA SER A 47 6.02 6.34 -8.12
C SER A 47 5.13 5.89 -6.97
N HIS A 48 3.90 5.41 -7.24
CA HIS A 48 2.94 5.01 -6.21
C HIS A 48 3.20 3.56 -5.76
N HIS A 49 4.27 3.40 -5.00
CA HIS A 49 4.53 2.19 -4.24
C HIS A 49 4.61 2.49 -2.75
N ARG A 50 4.32 1.49 -1.92
CA ARG A 50 4.58 1.57 -0.49
C ARG A 50 5.22 0.28 0.00
N SER A 51 6.40 0.41 0.59
CA SER A 51 7.04 -0.70 1.31
C SER A 51 6.38 -0.82 2.69
N VAL A 52 5.89 -2.01 2.99
CA VAL A 52 5.38 -2.36 4.32
C VAL A 52 6.51 -3.03 5.09
N TRP A 53 6.88 -2.45 6.23
CA TRP A 53 7.96 -2.97 7.07
C TRP A 53 7.42 -3.95 8.11
N SER A 54 8.16 -5.03 8.38
CA SER A 54 7.75 -6.04 9.36
C SER A 54 7.90 -5.57 10.82
N THR A 55 8.89 -4.71 11.08
CA THR A 55 9.25 -4.21 12.41
C THR A 55 9.29 -2.67 12.43
N PRO A 56 8.14 -1.99 12.27
CA PRO A 56 8.06 -0.56 12.49
C PRO A 56 8.11 -0.26 13.99
N ASP A 57 8.79 0.83 14.35
CA ASP A 57 8.85 1.34 15.73
C ASP A 57 7.44 1.61 16.30
N VAL A 58 6.55 2.15 15.45
CA VAL A 58 5.14 2.39 15.75
C VAL A 58 4.24 1.83 14.63
N PRO A 59 3.57 0.67 14.84
CA PRO A 59 2.81 -0.02 13.80
C PRO A 59 1.54 0.73 13.37
N GLU A 60 0.89 1.45 14.27
CA GLU A 60 -0.33 2.22 14.00
C GLU A 60 -0.06 3.40 13.06
N HIS A 61 1.05 4.11 13.29
CA HIS A 61 1.47 5.19 12.42
C HIS A 61 1.88 4.65 11.04
N HIS A 62 2.57 3.51 11.01
CA HIS A 62 2.92 2.88 9.74
C HIS A 62 1.68 2.47 8.92
N ALA A 63 0.67 1.87 9.58
CA ALA A 63 -0.61 1.55 8.98
C ALA A 63 -1.35 2.78 8.43
N THR A 64 -1.36 3.87 9.21
CA THR A 64 -1.95 5.15 8.80
C THR A 64 -1.27 5.71 7.55
N GLN A 65 0.06 5.66 7.49
CA GLN A 65 0.81 6.10 6.30
C GLN A 65 0.50 5.26 5.07
N ILE A 66 0.30 3.94 5.22
CA ILE A 66 -0.15 3.08 4.11
C ILE A 66 -1.53 3.52 3.62
N ARG A 67 -2.49 3.70 4.54
CA ARG A 67 -3.84 4.16 4.21
C ARG A 67 -3.83 5.53 3.53
N GLN A 68 -3.02 6.47 4.01
CA GLN A 68 -2.87 7.80 3.40
C GLN A 68 -2.28 7.73 1.99
N ALA A 69 -1.26 6.90 1.75
CA ALA A 69 -0.70 6.73 0.40
C ALA A 69 -1.74 6.15 -0.57
N VAL A 70 -2.57 5.21 -0.10
CA VAL A 70 -3.68 4.64 -0.87
C VAL A 70 -4.74 5.69 -1.17
N ASP A 71 -5.14 6.49 -0.16
CA ASP A 71 -6.13 7.55 -0.30
C ASP A 71 -5.66 8.66 -1.24
N GLN A 72 -4.40 9.09 -1.10
CA GLN A 72 -3.77 10.07 -1.97
C GLN A 72 -3.82 9.60 -3.43
N CYS A 73 -3.49 8.34 -3.69
CA CYS A 73 -3.64 7.77 -5.03
C CYS A 73 -5.09 7.78 -5.53
N GLY A 74 -6.06 7.46 -4.67
CA GLY A 74 -7.49 7.50 -5.01
C GLY A 74 -7.99 8.93 -5.33
N ARG A 75 -7.50 9.94 -4.59
CA ARG A 75 -7.80 11.35 -4.85
C ARG A 75 -7.32 11.80 -6.23
N ILE A 76 -6.14 11.38 -6.66
CA ILE A 76 -5.63 11.71 -8.00
C ILE A 76 -6.49 11.07 -9.09
N LYS A 77 -6.97 9.82 -8.91
CA LYS A 77 -7.89 9.18 -9.89
C LYS A 77 -9.17 9.99 -10.11
N SER A 78 -9.67 10.69 -9.10
CA SER A 78 -10.88 11.51 -9.22
C SER A 78 -10.69 12.77 -10.08
N GLN A 79 -9.44 13.22 -10.31
CA GLN A 79 -9.16 14.40 -11.13
C GLN A 79 -8.96 14.08 -12.61
N MET A 80 -8.71 12.81 -12.98
CA MET A 80 -8.43 12.40 -14.36
C MET A 80 -9.63 11.82 -15.13
N SER A 81 -10.78 11.58 -14.48
CA SER A 81 -12.02 11.15 -15.16
C SER A 81 -12.80 12.30 -15.82
N LYS A 82 -12.24 13.53 -15.86
CA LYS A 82 -12.81 14.67 -16.59
C LYS A 82 -11.81 15.13 -17.64
N LYS A 83 -11.71 14.40 -18.75
CA LYS A 83 -11.18 14.92 -20.01
C LYS A 83 -11.86 14.21 -21.16
#